data_AF-A0A5N6RLF6-F1
#
_entry.id   AF-A0A5N6RLF6-F1
#
_cell.length_a   1.000
_cell.length_b   1.000
_cell.length_c   1.000
_cell.angle_alpha   90.00
_cell.angle_beta   90.00
_cell.angle_gamma   90.00
#
_symmetry.space_group_name_H-M   'P 1'
#
loop_
_entity.id
_entity.type
_entity.pdbx_description
1 polymer ?
#
loop_
_entity_poly.entity_id
_entity_poly.type
_entity_poly.pdbx_seq_one_letter_code
_entity_poly.pdbx_strand_id
1 'polypeptide(L)'
;MELLIGINVAPSTRSKKRINVVKYFLRLLKENQLFELLDCDIVEEGNKEQIKEVVKLAERCLRLKGDERPTVEELKNELEGIRKTKLDAFIG
;
A
#
# COMPACT_ATOMS: atom_id res chain seq x y z
N MET A 1 1.83 4.58 2.04
CA MET A 1 3.25 4.17 2.14
C MET A 1 3.77 4.42 3.54
N GLU A 2 3.94 5.67 3.99
CA GLU A 2 4.41 5.94 5.37
C GLU A 2 3.51 5.25 6.43
N LEU A 3 2.18 5.23 6.23
CA LEU A 3 1.23 4.52 7.10
C LEU A 3 1.23 2.99 7.00
N LEU A 4 1.61 2.40 5.85
CA LEU A 4 1.58 0.95 5.65
C LEU A 4 2.82 0.25 6.22
N ILE A 5 3.92 1.00 6.33
CA ILE A 5 5.27 0.52 6.62
C ILE A 5 5.70 1.00 8.02
N GLY A 6 4.89 1.83 8.70
CA GLY A 6 5.21 2.40 10.02
C GLY A 6 6.38 3.41 10.02
N ILE A 7 6.85 3.88 8.86
CA ILE A 7 8.06 4.72 8.78
C ILE A 7 7.71 6.21 8.78
N ASN A 8 8.12 6.93 9.83
CA ASN A 8 8.08 8.40 9.90
C ASN A 8 9.36 9.01 9.29
N VAL A 9 9.25 9.69 8.13
CA VAL A 9 10.41 10.28 7.43
C VAL A 9 10.46 11.79 7.63
N ALA A 10 11.35 12.26 8.49
CA ALA A 10 11.61 13.68 8.75
C ALA A 10 11.95 14.48 7.46
N PRO A 11 11.53 15.76 7.36
CA PRO A 11 11.53 16.54 6.12
C PRO A 11 12.89 16.78 5.46
N SER A 12 13.98 16.80 6.23
CA SER A 12 15.34 17.16 5.76
C SER A 12 16.13 16.01 5.11
N THR A 13 15.68 14.75 5.24
CA THR A 13 16.32 13.57 4.61
C THR A 13 15.44 12.95 3.51
N ARG A 14 14.38 13.67 3.11
CA ARG A 14 13.26 13.19 2.30
C ARG A 14 13.65 12.53 0.98
N SER A 15 14.58 13.05 0.20
CA SER A 15 14.75 12.56 -1.18
C SER A 15 15.46 11.20 -1.26
N LYS A 16 16.66 11.05 -0.68
CA LYS A 16 17.41 9.78 -0.74
C LYS A 16 16.74 8.67 0.08
N LYS A 17 16.22 9.00 1.26
CA LYS A 17 15.59 8.01 2.16
C LYS A 17 14.22 7.55 1.63
N ARG A 18 13.39 8.42 1.05
CA ARG A 18 12.13 8.01 0.39
C ARG A 18 12.37 7.18 -0.87
N ILE A 19 13.37 7.52 -1.68
CA ILE A 19 13.72 6.70 -2.86
C ILE A 19 14.15 5.29 -2.42
N ASN A 20 14.88 5.17 -1.31
CA ASN A 20 15.26 3.88 -0.75
C ASN A 20 14.03 3.08 -0.28
N VAL A 21 13.12 3.70 0.49
CA VAL A 21 11.90 3.03 0.98
C VAL A 21 10.96 2.60 -0.16
N VAL A 22 10.76 3.44 -1.18
CA VAL A 22 9.94 3.07 -2.34
C VAL A 22 10.55 1.92 -3.13
N LYS A 23 11.87 1.96 -3.40
CA LYS A 23 12.57 0.86 -4.08
C LYS A 23 12.52 -0.43 -3.27
N TYR A 24 12.68 -0.34 -1.96
CA TYR A 24 12.64 -1.48 -1.05
C TYR A 24 11.24 -2.09 -0.99
N PHE A 25 10.19 -1.27 -0.87
CA PHE A 25 8.80 -1.71 -0.93
C PHE A 25 8.47 -2.41 -2.25
N LEU A 26 8.85 -1.82 -3.39
CA LEU A 26 8.64 -2.42 -4.71
C LEU A 26 9.40 -3.74 -4.90
N ARG A 27 10.59 -3.87 -4.28
CA ARG A 27 11.34 -5.13 -4.29
C ARG A 27 10.60 -6.22 -3.50
N LEU A 28 10.16 -5.91 -2.28
CA LEU A 28 9.46 -6.87 -1.42
C LEU A 28 8.12 -7.31 -2.01
N LEU A 29 7.44 -6.40 -2.70
CA LEU A 29 6.26 -6.72 -3.51
C LEU A 29 6.57 -7.77 -4.58
N LYS A 30 7.65 -7.59 -5.33
CA LYS A 30 8.10 -8.56 -6.34
C LYS A 30 8.52 -9.91 -5.74
N GLU A 31 9.10 -9.88 -4.55
CA GLU A 31 9.51 -11.08 -3.81
C GLU A 31 8.33 -11.72 -3.03
N ASN A 32 7.12 -11.12 -3.08
CA ASN A 32 5.92 -11.55 -2.35
C ASN A 32 6.12 -11.63 -0.82
N GLN A 33 7.09 -10.87 -0.30
CA GLN A 33 7.51 -10.82 1.10
C GLN A 33 6.92 -9.63 1.87
N LEU A 34 5.95 -8.93 1.29
CA LEU A 34 5.50 -7.66 1.88
C LEU A 34 4.86 -7.82 3.27
N PHE A 35 4.20 -8.94 3.53
CA PHE A 35 3.62 -9.23 4.84
C PHE A 35 4.63 -9.29 5.98
N GLU A 36 5.91 -9.52 5.67
CA GLU A 36 6.99 -9.54 6.68
C GLU A 36 7.39 -8.13 7.13
N LEU A 37 6.92 -7.10 6.44
CA LEU A 37 7.27 -5.71 6.71
C LEU A 37 6.09 -4.81 7.07
N LEU A 38 4.87 -5.31 6.86
CA LEU A 38 3.68 -4.66 7.39
C LEU A 38 3.71 -4.76 8.91
N ASP A 39 3.29 -3.70 9.58
CA ASP A 39 3.18 -3.67 11.03
C ASP A 39 2.34 -4.88 11.49
N CYS A 40 2.81 -5.63 12.50
CA CYS A 40 2.12 -6.84 12.97
C CYS A 40 0.67 -6.51 13.34
N ASP A 41 0.43 -5.35 13.93
CA ASP A 41 -0.91 -4.88 14.29
C ASP A 41 -1.81 -4.73 13.05
N ILE A 42 -1.27 -4.27 11.92
CA ILE A 42 -2.01 -4.14 10.65
C ILE A 42 -2.34 -5.52 10.07
N VAL A 43 -1.41 -6.48 10.17
CA VAL A 43 -1.61 -7.85 9.65
C VAL A 43 -2.53 -8.67 10.55
N GLU A 44 -2.53 -8.42 11.85
CA GLU A 44 -3.36 -9.10 12.85
C GLU A 44 -4.80 -8.56 12.89
N GLU A 45 -5.00 -7.23 12.84
CA GLU A 45 -6.35 -6.63 12.84
C GLU A 45 -6.97 -6.49 11.44
N GLY A 46 -6.15 -6.44 10.39
CA GLY A 46 -6.60 -6.17 9.04
C GLY A 46 -6.98 -7.43 8.25
N ASN A 47 -8.00 -7.32 7.39
CA ASN A 47 -8.31 -8.37 6.44
C ASN A 47 -7.16 -8.49 5.42
N LYS A 48 -6.49 -9.64 5.39
CA LYS A 48 -5.34 -9.94 4.50
C LYS A 48 -5.65 -9.68 3.03
N GLU A 49 -6.88 -9.88 2.56
CA GLU A 49 -7.28 -9.58 1.19
C GLU A 49 -7.38 -8.08 0.95
N GLN A 50 -7.98 -7.32 1.85
CA GLN A 50 -8.02 -5.85 1.76
C GLN A 50 -6.61 -5.26 1.79
N ILE A 51 -5.74 -5.80 2.64
CA ILE A 51 -4.33 -5.43 2.72
C ILE A 51 -3.65 -5.68 1.36
N LYS A 52 -3.84 -6.84 0.74
CA LYS A 52 -3.29 -7.14 -0.60
C LYS A 52 -3.75 -6.13 -1.65
N GLU A 53 -5.03 -5.76 -1.63
CA GLU A 53 -5.58 -4.81 -2.60
C GLU A 53 -5.03 -3.40 -2.39
N VAL A 54 -4.94 -2.92 -1.14
CA VAL A 54 -4.31 -1.62 -0.82
C VAL A 54 -2.84 -1.60 -1.24
N VAL A 55 -2.15 -2.72 -1.06
CA VAL A 55 -0.75 -2.90 -1.43
C VAL A 55 -0.54 -2.84 -2.95
N LYS A 56 -1.36 -3.55 -3.73
CA LYS A 56 -1.34 -3.47 -5.20
C LYS A 56 -1.64 -2.07 -5.68
N LEU A 57 -2.60 -1.40 -5.05
CA LEU A 57 -2.95 -0.02 -5.36
C LEU A 57 -1.76 0.93 -5.11
N ALA A 58 -1.06 0.74 -3.98
CA ALA A 58 0.17 1.48 -3.68
C ALA A 58 1.28 1.20 -4.69
N GLU A 59 1.44 -0.04 -5.17
CA GLU A 59 2.40 -0.38 -6.23
C GLU A 59 2.14 0.43 -7.50
N ARG A 60 0.88 0.47 -7.97
CA ARG A 60 0.51 1.22 -9.17
C ARG A 60 0.76 2.72 -9.02
N CYS A 61 0.48 3.30 -7.85
CA CYS A 61 0.78 4.70 -7.56
C CYS A 61 2.28 5.03 -7.63
N LEU A 62 3.16 4.04 -7.42
CA LEU A 62 4.61 4.21 -7.37
C LEU A 62 5.32 3.87 -8.68
N ARG A 63 4.57 3.50 -9.74
CA ARG A 63 5.15 3.22 -11.05
C ARG A 63 5.97 4.39 -11.55
N LEU A 64 7.08 4.08 -12.20
CA LEU A 64 8.02 5.10 -12.69
C LEU A 64 7.40 5.94 -13.81
N LYS A 65 6.63 5.31 -14.70
CA LYS A 65 5.88 6.02 -15.75
C LYS A 65 4.61 6.63 -15.16
N GLY A 66 4.41 7.92 -15.41
CA GLY A 66 3.27 8.68 -14.89
C GLY A 66 1.92 8.16 -15.42
N ASP A 67 1.88 7.79 -16.70
CA ASP A 67 0.66 7.30 -17.38
C ASP A 67 0.19 5.92 -16.91
N GLU A 68 1.03 5.19 -16.18
CA GLU A 68 0.65 3.92 -15.55
C GLU A 68 0.13 4.10 -14.12
N ARG A 69 0.20 5.33 -13.58
CA ARG A 69 -0.30 5.64 -12.24
C ARG A 69 -1.80 5.89 -12.34
N PRO A 70 -2.59 5.38 -11.38
CA PRO A 70 -4.01 5.71 -11.32
C PRO A 70 -4.18 7.21 -11.11
N THR A 71 -5.24 7.74 -11.68
CA THR A 71 -5.71 9.09 -11.38
C THR A 71 -6.17 9.18 -9.92
N VAL A 72 -6.24 10.40 -9.38
CA VAL A 72 -6.74 10.60 -8.01
C VAL A 72 -8.19 10.14 -7.87
N GLU A 73 -8.99 10.19 -8.94
CA GLU A 73 -10.37 9.71 -8.95
C GLU A 73 -10.45 8.18 -8.91
N GLU A 74 -9.70 7.48 -9.76
CA GLU A 74 -9.60 6.01 -9.73
C GLU A 74 -9.07 5.53 -8.38
N LEU A 75 -8.03 6.19 -7.84
CA LEU A 75 -7.46 5.89 -6.54
C LEU A 75 -8.50 5.98 -5.42
N LYS A 76 -9.35 7.01 -5.43
CA LYS A 76 -10.43 7.18 -4.46
C LYS A 76 -11.49 6.09 -4.60
N ASN A 77 -11.90 5.79 -5.83
CA ASN A 77 -12.93 4.79 -6.11
C ASN A 77 -12.47 3.38 -5.70
N GLU A 78 -11.21 3.02 -5.96
CA GLU A 78 -10.66 1.73 -5.55
C GLU A 78 -10.50 1.62 -4.04
N LEU A 79 -10.02 2.69 -3.36
CA LEU A 79 -9.96 2.71 -1.90
C LEU A 79 -11.35 2.60 -1.25
N GLU A 80 -12.35 3.27 -1.83
CA GLU A 80 -13.76 3.15 -1.43
C GLU A 80 -14.27 1.71 -1.59
N GLY A 81 -13.96 1.07 -2.71
CA GLY A 81 -14.31 -0.32 -3.00
C GLY A 81 -13.71 -1.27 -1.97
N ILE A 82 -12.39 -1.17 -1.74
CA ILE A 82 -11.67 -1.99 -0.77
C ILE A 82 -12.26 -1.79 0.64
N ARG A 83 -12.61 -0.56 1.02
CA ARG A 83 -13.22 -0.28 2.33
C ARG A 83 -14.60 -0.92 2.49
N LYS A 84 -15.39 -0.97 1.41
CA LYS A 84 -16.77 -1.49 1.38
C LYS A 84 -16.84 -3.03 1.38
N THR A 85 -15.77 -3.74 1.01
CA THR A 85 -15.68 -5.22 1.06
C THR A 85 -15.86 -5.82 2.47
N LYS A 86 -15.99 -5.01 3.53
CA LYS A 86 -16.43 -5.47 4.86
C LYS A 86 -17.92 -5.88 4.90
N LEU A 87 -18.73 -5.55 3.90
CA LEU A 87 -20.18 -5.80 3.96
C LEU A 87 -20.60 -7.19 3.46
N ASP A 88 -19.79 -7.84 2.61
CA ASP A 88 -20.17 -9.12 1.97
C ASP A 88 -19.88 -10.34 2.86
N ALA A 89 -19.11 -10.18 3.94
CA ALA A 89 -18.79 -11.25 4.89
C ALA A 89 -19.76 -11.32 6.09
N PHE A 90 -20.75 -10.41 6.17
CA PHE A 90 -21.77 -10.39 7.22
C PHE A 90 -23.17 -10.80 6.70
N ILE A 91 -23.31 -11.03 5.40
CA ILE A 91 -24.52 -11.54 4.75
C ILE A 91 -24.13 -12.76 3.91
N GLY A 92 -23.90 -13.87 4.60
CA GLY A 92 -23.65 -15.19 4.03
C GLY A 92 -23.89 -16.26 5.07
#